data_AF-A0A936T1T1-F1
#
_entry.id   AF-A0A936T1T1-F1
#
_cell.length_a   1.000
_cell.length_b   1.000
_cell.length_c   1.000
_cell.angle_alpha   90.00
_cell.angle_beta   90.00
_cell.angle_gamma   90.00
#
_symmetry.space_group_name_H-M   'P 1'
#
loop_
_entity.id
_entity.type
_entity.pdbx_description
1 polymer ?
#
loop_
_entity_poly.entity_id
_entity_poly.type
_entity_poly.pdbx_seq_one_letter_code
_entity_poly.pdbx_strand_id
1 'polypeptide(L)'
;MNHQGQQPTSKDLRQFGLLVGGVLTVIGVWPVVFRSESPRFWVVMFGSVLIVLGAAVPQRLKQVHDVWMKIGHVLGAINTRILLGIIYYLLLTPMGLAMRLMGKDPLHRAFAQEADTYRIVRDPRPRQHMRNQF
;
A
#
# COMPACT_ATOMS: atom_id res chain seq x y z
N MET A 1 10.00 -7.77 21.01
CA MET A 1 8.57 -7.44 20.81
C MET A 1 7.97 -8.55 19.97
N ASN A 2 7.25 -9.46 20.61
CA ASN A 2 6.75 -10.69 20.00
C ASN A 2 5.48 -10.38 19.20
N HIS A 3 5.57 -10.39 17.86
CA HIS A 3 4.39 -10.44 16.99
C HIS A 3 3.80 -11.85 17.04
N GLN A 4 3.23 -12.24 18.19
CA GLN A 4 2.36 -13.41 18.23
C GLN A 4 1.12 -13.10 17.40
N GLY A 5 0.80 -13.99 16.45
CA GLY A 5 -0.33 -13.85 15.54
C GLY A 5 -1.61 -13.50 16.29
N GLN A 6 -2.02 -12.25 16.15
CA GLN A 6 -3.29 -11.74 16.68
C GLN A 6 -4.40 -12.58 16.04
N GLN A 7 -4.95 -13.52 16.80
CA GLN A 7 -6.10 -14.29 16.34
C GLN A 7 -7.24 -13.30 16.07
N PRO A 8 -7.88 -13.34 14.89
CA PRO A 8 -8.91 -12.38 14.54
C PRO A 8 -10.01 -12.40 15.61
N THR A 9 -10.35 -11.22 16.14
CA THR A 9 -11.38 -11.10 17.16
C THR A 9 -12.72 -11.46 16.54
N SER A 10 -13.67 -12.01 17.30
CA SER A 10 -15.03 -12.28 16.81
C SER A 10 -15.72 -11.03 16.24
N LYS A 11 -15.30 -9.83 16.68
CA LYS A 11 -15.72 -8.54 16.12
C LYS A 11 -15.16 -8.28 14.71
N ASP A 12 -13.88 -8.58 14.49
CA ASP A 12 -13.21 -8.39 13.20
C ASP A 12 -13.84 -9.29 12.12
N LEU A 13 -14.17 -10.54 12.47
CA LEU A 13 -14.84 -11.49 11.58
C LEU A 13 -16.26 -11.03 11.20
N ARG A 14 -17.01 -10.46 12.16
CA ARG A 14 -18.35 -9.90 11.90
C ARG A 14 -18.25 -8.67 11.00
N GLN A 15 -17.31 -7.77 11.29
CA GLN A 15 -17.10 -6.56 10.50
C GLN A 15 -16.66 -6.89 9.07
N PHE A 16 -15.81 -7.91 8.89
CA PHE A 16 -15.45 -8.42 7.56
C PHE A 16 -16.69 -8.90 6.77
N GLY A 17 -17.51 -9.76 7.38
CA GLY A 17 -18.73 -10.27 6.73
C GLY A 17 -19.72 -9.16 6.37
N LEU A 18 -19.90 -8.17 7.24
CA LEU A 18 -20.77 -7.02 7.01
C LEU A 18 -20.23 -6.09 5.91
N LEU A 19 -18.92 -5.78 5.93
CA LEU A 19 -18.31 -4.91 4.93
C LEU A 19 -18.29 -5.56 3.55
N VAL A 20 -17.80 -6.80 3.44
CA VAL A 20 -17.71 -7.50 2.15
C VAL A 20 -19.10 -7.82 1.62
N GLY A 21 -19.99 -8.33 2.48
CA GLY A 21 -21.37 -8.64 2.09
C GLY A 21 -22.17 -7.39 1.71
N GLY A 22 -21.97 -6.29 2.43
CA GLY A 22 -22.56 -4.99 2.10
C GLY A 22 -22.07 -4.46 0.76
N VAL A 23 -20.75 -4.45 0.53
CA VAL A 23 -20.15 -4.02 -0.75
C VAL A 23 -20.64 -4.88 -1.91
N LEU A 24 -20.69 -6.22 -1.76
CA LEU A 24 -21.20 -7.12 -2.79
C LEU A 24 -22.68 -6.88 -3.09
N THR A 25 -23.49 -6.61 -2.05
CA THR A 25 -24.91 -6.30 -2.22
C THR A 25 -25.09 -4.98 -2.98
N VAL A 26 -24.33 -3.94 -2.63
CA VAL A 26 -24.34 -2.65 -3.35
C VAL A 26 -23.94 -2.84 -4.81
N ILE A 27 -22.86 -3.57 -5.09
CA ILE A 27 -22.41 -3.86 -6.46
C ILE A 27 -23.43 -4.71 -7.22
N GLY A 28 -24.14 -5.62 -6.56
CA GLY A 28 -25.17 -6.46 -7.18
C GLY A 28 -26.46 -5.70 -7.51
N VAL A 29 -26.80 -4.70 -6.68
CA VAL A 29 -28.01 -3.87 -6.84
C VAL A 29 -27.76 -2.64 -7.73
N TRP A 30 -26.53 -2.12 -7.78
CA TRP A 30 -26.16 -0.95 -8.58
C TRP A 30 -26.58 -1.04 -10.07
N PRO A 31 -26.36 -2.16 -10.79
CA PRO A 31 -26.77 -2.31 -12.19
C PRO A 31 -28.30 -2.31 -12.36
N VAL A 32 -29.02 -2.82 -11.37
CA VAL A 32 -30.50 -2.90 -11.38
C VAL A 32 -31.10 -1.51 -11.29
N VAL A 33 -30.54 -0.66 -10.43
CA VAL A 33 -31.03 0.70 -10.18
C VAL A 33 -30.62 1.66 -11.29
N PHE A 34 -29.39 1.55 -11.83
CA PHE A 34 -28.86 2.50 -12.81
C PHE A 34 -29.05 2.11 -14.29
N ARG A 35 -29.23 0.82 -14.61
CA ARG A 35 -29.27 0.35 -16.01
C ARG A 35 -30.51 -0.46 -16.39
N SER A 36 -31.43 -0.73 -15.45
CA SER A 36 -32.61 -1.57 -15.70
C SER A 36 -32.27 -2.96 -16.28
N GLU A 37 -31.05 -3.44 -16.01
CA GLU A 37 -30.62 -4.79 -16.39
C GLU A 37 -31.02 -5.79 -15.31
N SER A 38 -31.10 -7.07 -15.71
CA SER A 38 -31.40 -8.17 -14.80
C SER A 38 -30.46 -8.13 -13.59
N PRO A 39 -31.00 -8.21 -12.35
CA PRO A 39 -30.16 -8.36 -11.18
C PRO A 39 -29.20 -9.51 -11.41
N ARG A 40 -27.92 -9.28 -11.11
CA ARG A 40 -26.99 -10.40 -10.92
C ARG A 40 -27.39 -11.08 -9.62
N PHE A 41 -28.47 -11.87 -9.67
CA PHE A 41 -29.05 -12.58 -8.53
C PHE A 41 -27.99 -13.39 -7.79
N TRP A 42 -27.02 -13.95 -8.52
CA TRP A 42 -25.90 -14.69 -7.95
C TRP A 42 -25.02 -13.84 -7.03
N VAL A 43 -24.76 -12.57 -7.37
CA VAL A 43 -23.94 -11.64 -6.57
C VAL A 43 -24.69 -11.18 -5.32
N VAL A 44 -25.98 -10.88 -5.46
CA VAL A 44 -26.85 -10.51 -4.32
C VAL A 44 -27.04 -11.68 -3.37
N MET A 45 -27.23 -12.89 -3.90
CA MET A 45 -27.32 -14.12 -3.11
C MET A 45 -26.00 -14.40 -2.36
N PHE A 46 -24.85 -14.26 -3.01
CA PHE A 46 -23.56 -14.39 -2.32
C PHE A 46 -23.36 -13.34 -1.23
N GLY A 47 -23.73 -12.08 -1.50
CA GLY A 47 -23.67 -10.99 -0.52
C GLY A 47 -24.55 -11.26 0.71
N SER A 48 -25.81 -11.67 0.50
CA SER A 48 -26.74 -11.94 1.61
C SER A 48 -26.31 -13.16 2.43
N VAL A 49 -25.85 -14.23 1.79
CA VAL A 49 -25.30 -15.42 2.46
C VAL A 49 -24.09 -15.03 3.31
N LEU A 50 -23.20 -14.16 2.81
CA LEU A 50 -22.04 -13.71 3.56
C LEU A 50 -22.40 -12.85 4.79
N ILE A 51 -23.41 -11.99 4.67
CA ILE A 51 -23.95 -11.20 5.79
C ILE A 51 -24.55 -12.13 6.86
N VAL A 52 -25.36 -13.11 6.44
CA VAL A 52 -26.00 -14.06 7.35
C VAL A 52 -24.96 -14.96 8.03
N LEU A 53 -23.96 -15.47 7.28
CA LEU A 53 -22.87 -16.23 7.87
C LEU A 53 -22.01 -15.39 8.83
N GLY A 54 -21.75 -14.13 8.49
CA GLY A 54 -21.02 -13.19 9.34
C GLY A 54 -21.75 -12.90 10.66
N ALA A 55 -23.08 -12.81 10.63
CA ALA A 55 -23.88 -12.60 11.83
C ALA A 55 -24.05 -13.88 12.67
N ALA A 56 -24.33 -15.03 12.02
CA ALA A 56 -24.72 -16.27 12.70
C ALA A 56 -23.53 -17.14 13.15
N VAL A 57 -22.47 -17.27 12.34
CA VAL A 57 -21.37 -18.22 12.60
C VAL A 57 -20.00 -17.60 12.24
N PRO A 58 -19.49 -16.66 13.06
CA PRO A 58 -18.20 -16.01 12.79
C PRO A 58 -17.03 -17.01 12.77
N GLN A 59 -17.13 -18.13 13.49
CA GLN A 59 -16.04 -19.09 13.64
C GLN A 59 -15.72 -19.88 12.36
N ARG A 60 -16.71 -20.15 11.49
CA ARG A 60 -16.46 -20.71 10.15
C ARG A 60 -15.89 -19.66 9.20
N LEU A 61 -16.26 -18.39 9.40
CA LEU A 61 -15.76 -17.28 8.59
C LEU A 61 -14.27 -16.98 8.84
N LYS A 62 -13.70 -17.45 9.95
CA LYS A 62 -12.28 -17.31 10.27
C LYS A 62 -11.36 -17.83 9.16
N GLN A 63 -11.59 -19.05 8.66
CA GLN A 63 -10.74 -19.62 7.60
C GLN A 63 -10.82 -18.80 6.31
N VAL A 64 -12.03 -18.36 5.94
CA VAL A 64 -12.27 -17.53 4.75
C VAL A 64 -11.60 -16.16 4.91
N HIS A 65 -11.77 -15.53 6.07
CA HIS A 65 -11.13 -14.26 6.41
C HIS A 65 -9.60 -14.38 6.33
N ASP A 66 -9.00 -15.42 6.89
CA ASP A 66 -7.55 -15.57 6.91
C ASP A 66 -6.98 -15.76 5.49
N VAL A 67 -7.67 -16.52 4.63
CA VAL A 67 -7.30 -16.65 3.21
C VAL A 67 -7.45 -15.32 2.48
N TRP A 68 -8.55 -14.61 2.71
CA TRP A 68 -8.80 -13.30 2.12
C TRP A 68 -7.74 -12.27 2.53
N MET A 69 -7.36 -12.26 3.81
CA MET A 69 -6.31 -11.37 4.31
C MET A 69 -4.94 -11.68 3.70
N LYS A 70 -4.59 -12.96 3.50
CA LYS A 70 -3.37 -13.32 2.76
C LYS A 70 -3.38 -12.76 1.34
N ILE A 71 -4.50 -12.88 0.64
CA ILE A 71 -4.67 -12.30 -0.71
C ILE A 71 -4.52 -10.78 -0.65
N GLY A 72 -5.17 -10.13 0.33
CA GLY A 72 -5.07 -8.69 0.58
C GLY A 72 -3.63 -8.23 0.85
N HIS A 73 -2.84 -9.01 1.59
CA HIS A 73 -1.43 -8.71 1.83
C HIS A 73 -0.58 -8.78 0.56
N VAL A 74 -0.80 -9.79 -0.29
CA VAL A 74 -0.11 -9.91 -1.58
C VAL A 74 -0.49 -8.75 -2.50
N LEU A 75 -1.78 -8.43 -2.61
CA LEU A 75 -2.27 -7.28 -3.35
C LEU A 75 -1.69 -5.96 -2.82
N GLY A 76 -1.62 -5.80 -1.50
CA GLY A 76 -1.00 -4.64 -0.86
C GLY A 76 0.47 -4.50 -1.22
N ALA A 77 1.23 -5.60 -1.16
CA ALA A 77 2.65 -5.60 -1.54
C ALA A 77 2.86 -5.25 -3.02
N ILE A 78 1.99 -5.74 -3.91
CA ILE A 78 2.00 -5.40 -5.33
C ILE A 78 1.65 -3.92 -5.52
N ASN A 79 0.59 -3.43 -4.86
CA ASN A 79 0.14 -2.04 -4.96
C ASN A 79 1.23 -1.06 -4.51
N THR A 80 1.91 -1.34 -3.38
CA THR A 80 3.03 -0.51 -2.92
C THR A 80 4.15 -0.46 -3.96
N ARG A 81 4.52 -1.60 -4.58
CA ARG A 81 5.56 -1.63 -5.63
C ARG A 81 5.14 -0.85 -6.87
N ILE A 82 3.89 -0.98 -7.30
CA ILE A 82 3.33 -0.23 -8.43
C ILE A 82 3.36 1.26 -8.12
N LEU A 83 2.86 1.68 -6.95
CA LEU A 83 2.82 3.08 -6.55
C LEU A 83 4.23 3.69 -6.51
N LEU A 84 5.19 2.98 -5.89
CA LEU A 84 6.59 3.41 -5.87
C LEU A 84 7.18 3.49 -7.28
N GLY A 85 6.89 2.51 -8.13
CA GLY A 85 7.33 2.51 -9.53
C GLY A 85 6.77 3.71 -10.30
N ILE A 86 5.48 3.99 -10.17
CA ILE A 86 4.83 5.15 -10.80
C ILE A 86 5.48 6.45 -10.31
N ILE A 87 5.65 6.63 -9.00
CA ILE A 87 6.31 7.81 -8.42
C ILE A 87 7.74 7.95 -8.96
N TYR A 88 8.49 6.85 -9.02
CA TYR A 88 9.86 6.86 -9.51
C TYR A 88 9.93 7.28 -10.99
N TYR A 89 9.10 6.70 -11.85
CA TYR A 89 9.15 6.96 -13.29
C TYR A 89 8.48 8.28 -13.70
N LEU A 90 7.46 8.75 -12.98
CA LEU A 90 6.77 10.00 -13.31
C LEU A 90 7.35 11.22 -12.63
N LEU A 91 7.99 11.08 -11.46
CA LEU A 91 8.54 12.23 -10.73
C LEU A 91 10.07 12.19 -10.72
N LEU A 92 10.67 11.13 -10.16
CA LEU A 92 12.12 11.10 -9.93
C LEU A 92 12.91 11.01 -11.24
N THR A 93 12.47 10.17 -12.17
CA THR A 93 13.14 9.96 -13.46
C THR A 93 13.16 11.21 -14.33
N PRO A 94 12.02 11.89 -14.59
CA PRO A 94 12.05 13.12 -15.37
C PRO A 94 12.73 14.27 -14.63
N MET A 95 12.63 14.34 -13.30
CA MET A 95 13.40 15.31 -12.52
C MET A 95 14.91 15.09 -12.69
N GLY A 96 15.39 13.86 -12.58
CA GLY A 96 16.79 13.51 -12.80
C GLY A 96 17.24 13.78 -14.25
N LEU A 97 16.38 13.47 -15.23
CA LEU A 97 16.66 13.78 -16.64
C LEU A 97 16.72 15.29 -16.88
N ALA A 98 15.80 16.06 -16.30
CA ALA A 98 15.81 17.52 -16.39
C ALA A 98 17.09 18.11 -15.77
N MET A 99 17.53 17.60 -14.61
CA MET A 99 18.81 18.01 -14.00
C MET A 99 20.00 17.67 -14.90
N ARG A 100 20.00 16.49 -15.53
CA ARG A 100 21.04 16.08 -16.48
C ARG A 100 21.07 16.98 -17.72
N LEU A 101 19.91 17.34 -18.26
CA LEU A 101 19.80 18.28 -19.39
C LEU A 101 20.24 19.70 -19.02
N MET A 102 19.98 20.13 -17.78
CA MET A 102 20.48 21.40 -17.23
C MET A 102 21.97 21.38 -16.86
N GLY A 103 22.68 20.25 -17.04
CA GLY A 103 24.09 20.10 -16.67
C GLY A 103 24.35 20.10 -15.16
N LYS A 104 23.31 19.94 -14.33
CA LYS A 104 23.42 19.91 -12.87
C LYS A 104 23.64 18.48 -12.41
N ASP A 105 24.86 18.17 -11.95
CA ASP A 105 25.19 16.91 -11.29
C ASP A 105 25.38 17.13 -9.78
N PRO A 106 24.29 17.09 -8.97
CA PRO A 106 24.37 17.32 -7.53
C PRO A 106 25.19 16.25 -6.79
N LEU A 107 25.38 15.07 -7.40
CA LEU A 107 26.10 13.97 -6.77
C LEU A 107 27.54 13.84 -7.29
N HIS A 108 28.00 14.71 -8.20
CA HIS A 108 29.33 14.64 -8.80
C HIS A 108 29.69 13.21 -9.24
N ARG A 109 28.77 12.56 -9.95
CA ARG A 109 28.85 11.15 -10.36
C ARG A 109 29.82 10.92 -11.51
N ALA A 110 30.22 11.98 -12.21
CA ALA A 110 31.22 11.89 -13.26
C ALA A 110 32.57 11.45 -12.67
N PHE A 111 33.14 10.37 -13.23
CA PHE A 111 34.49 9.93 -12.87
C PHE A 111 35.52 10.92 -13.42
N ALA A 112 36.23 11.60 -12.51
CA ALA A 112 37.38 12.41 -12.84
C ALA A 112 38.62 11.49 -12.87
N GLN A 113 39.05 11.11 -14.09
CA GLN A 113 40.23 10.24 -14.28
C GLN A 113 41.54 10.90 -13.81
N GLU A 114 41.58 12.23 -13.76
CA GLU A 114 42.75 13.03 -13.35
C GLU A 114 42.68 13.48 -11.88
N ALA A 115 41.66 13.06 -11.11
CA ALA A 115 41.53 13.46 -9.72
C ALA A 115 42.33 12.54 -8.79
N ASP A 116 43.28 13.11 -8.06
CA ASP A 116 44.10 12.41 -7.06
C ASP A 116 43.26 11.84 -5.91
N THR A 117 42.10 12.45 -5.61
CA THR A 117 41.20 12.01 -4.54
C THR A 117 39.80 12.65 -4.67
N TYR A 118 38.74 11.86 -4.45
CA TYR A 118 37.34 12.31 -4.43
C TYR A 118 36.87 12.90 -3.09
N ARG A 119 37.80 13.04 -2.12
CA ARG A 119 37.48 13.51 -0.77
C ARG A 119 37.20 15.01 -0.81
N ILE A 120 35.97 15.37 -0.48
CA ILE A 120 35.59 16.77 -0.25
C ILE A 120 36.25 17.22 1.06
N VAL A 121 37.27 18.06 0.98
CA VAL A 121 37.88 18.71 2.14
C VAL A 121 36.86 19.68 2.72
N ARG A 122 36.53 19.51 4.00
CA ARG A 122 35.59 20.37 4.71
C ARG A 122 36.37 21.20 5.70
N ASP A 123 36.10 22.51 5.74
CA ASP A 123 36.72 23.38 6.72
C ASP A 123 36.33 22.97 8.16
N PRO A 124 37.28 23.08 9.12
CA PRO A 124 37.00 22.79 10.52
C PRO A 124 35.89 23.71 11.02
N ARG A 125 34.78 23.13 11.48
CA ARG A 125 33.70 23.93 12.08
C ARG A 125 34.21 24.61 13.36
N PRO A 126 33.81 25.87 13.63
CA PRO A 126 34.24 26.58 14.82
C PRO A 126 33.85 25.83 16.10
N ARG A 127 34.79 25.76 17.06
CA ARG A 127 34.67 24.98 18.32
C ARG A 127 33.41 25.31 19.14
N GLN A 128 32.86 26.51 18.97
CA GLN A 128 31.66 27.00 19.64
C GLN A 128 30.40 26.18 19.28
N HIS A 129 30.41 25.51 18.13
CA HIS A 129 29.30 24.66 17.66
C HIS A 129 29.12 23.38 18.51
N MET A 130 30.13 22.97 19.30
CA MET A 130 30.08 21.80 20.18
C MET A 130 29.56 22.12 21.59
N ARG A 131 29.25 23.38 21.92
CA ARG A 131 28.79 23.77 23.26
C ARG A 131 27.36 23.28 23.59
N ASN A 132 26.53 23.00 22.59
CA ASN A 132 25.12 22.63 22.78
C ASN A 132 24.75 21.33 22.02
N GLN A 133 25.54 20.28 22.22
CA GLN A 133 25.39 19.00 21.48
C GLN A 133 24.40 18.00 22.11
N PHE A 134 23.79 18.33 23.24
CA PHE A 134 22.80 17.52 23.96
C PHE A 134 21.55 18.33 24.24
#